data_AF-A0A942D4Y7-F1
#
_entry.id   AF-A0A942D4Y7-F1
#
_cell.length_a   1.000
_cell.length_b   1.000
_cell.length_c   1.000
_cell.angle_alpha   90.00
_cell.angle_beta   90.00
_cell.angle_gamma   90.00
#
_symmetry.space_group_name_H-M   'P 1'
#
loop_
_entity.id
_entity.type
_entity.pdbx_description
1 polymer ?
#
loop_
_entity_poly.entity_id
_entity_poly.type
_entity_poly.pdbx_seq_one_letter_code
_entity_poly.pdbx_strand_id
1 'polypeptide(L)'
;MADQRKEATKFTADANAALLEELPFEDRQDFEDATRGHIAPLEGGAIKDAEGRVIWDPNRVDFVADKPAPPTVNPSLWRQSQLCIQGGLFKVVDRLYQVRNADVSNLTIVEGDTGLILMDPLISTECSKAALDLYYEHRPRKPVLAVIHSHSHIDHYGGVKGVIDEEDVKAGKVRVIAPEGFLEAAVSENVLAGHVMSRRALYQYGSMLPWDEKGNVGIGLGTAVSQGTITLIPPTETITETGQKLEIDGLSFEFMLAPDTEAPSEMHWFIEELGALTAAENCCHTLHNTYTLRGAQIRDPHAWSKYLGETIDRWGEKTEVLYGMHHWPVWGSDRAVDLMSKGRDAYGFINDETLRLANHGYTPVEIAERVKLPDILDRHWALRGYYGTINHNVKATYV
;
A
#
# COMPACT_ATOMS: atom_id res chain seq x y z
N MET A 1 15.08 28.67 -15.71
CA MET A 1 15.48 28.21 -17.07
C MET A 1 14.21 27.89 -17.83
N ALA A 2 14.19 28.07 -19.16
CA ALA A 2 13.03 27.66 -19.97
C ALA A 2 12.83 26.13 -19.86
N ASP A 3 11.58 25.67 -19.76
CA ASP A 3 11.26 24.25 -19.73
C ASP A 3 11.68 23.60 -21.06
N GLN A 4 12.56 22.59 -20.98
CA GLN A 4 13.10 21.90 -22.15
C GLN A 4 12.30 20.64 -22.54
N ARG A 5 11.36 20.22 -21.68
CA ARG A 5 10.53 19.02 -21.88
C ARG A 5 9.63 19.19 -23.11
N LYS A 6 9.50 18.12 -23.91
CA LYS A 6 8.72 18.13 -25.15
C LYS A 6 7.24 17.83 -24.86
N GLU A 7 6.37 18.23 -25.78
CA GLU A 7 4.99 17.76 -25.79
C GLU A 7 4.91 16.28 -26.18
N ALA A 8 3.78 15.65 -25.89
CA ALA A 8 3.48 14.32 -26.39
C ALA A 8 3.52 14.30 -27.92
N THR A 9 4.23 13.33 -28.48
CA THR A 9 4.17 13.08 -29.93
C THR A 9 2.78 12.57 -30.31
N LYS A 10 2.45 12.60 -31.60
CA LYS A 10 1.19 12.00 -32.08
C LYS A 10 1.09 10.52 -31.67
N PHE A 11 2.17 9.74 -31.78
CA PHE A 11 2.18 8.33 -31.39
C PHE A 11 1.90 8.13 -29.90
N THR A 12 2.47 8.97 -29.04
CA THR A 12 2.20 8.95 -27.59
C THR A 12 0.74 9.28 -27.29
N ALA A 13 0.21 10.34 -27.92
CA ALA A 13 -1.18 10.75 -27.73
C ALA A 13 -2.16 9.68 -28.22
N ASP A 14 -1.90 9.07 -29.38
CA ASP A 14 -2.73 7.99 -29.93
C ASP A 14 -2.70 6.74 -29.03
N ALA A 15 -1.53 6.36 -28.52
CA ALA A 15 -1.39 5.22 -27.61
C ALA A 15 -2.14 5.44 -26.27
N ASN A 16 -2.07 6.67 -25.73
CA ASN A 16 -2.85 7.03 -24.55
C ASN A 16 -4.35 7.04 -24.85
N ALA A 17 -4.77 7.57 -26.01
CA ALA A 17 -6.18 7.60 -26.40
C ALA A 17 -6.78 6.20 -26.58
N ALA A 18 -6.02 5.24 -27.13
CA ALA A 18 -6.49 3.85 -27.29
C ALA A 18 -6.89 3.20 -25.96
N LEU A 19 -6.18 3.51 -24.87
CA LEU A 19 -6.52 2.97 -23.54
C LEU A 19 -7.90 3.41 -23.04
N LEU A 20 -8.41 4.57 -23.50
CA LEU A 20 -9.75 5.04 -23.15
C LEU A 20 -10.86 4.15 -23.75
N GLU A 21 -10.55 3.40 -24.82
CA GLU A 21 -11.47 2.46 -25.46
C GLU A 21 -11.28 1.02 -24.94
N GLU A 22 -10.07 0.69 -24.46
CA GLU A 22 -9.71 -0.65 -23.98
C GLU A 22 -10.11 -0.91 -22.52
N LEU A 23 -10.02 0.11 -21.66
CA LEU A 23 -10.26 0.00 -20.22
C LEU A 23 -11.64 0.55 -19.81
N PRO A 24 -12.27 0.00 -18.76
CA PRO A 24 -13.64 0.36 -18.38
C PRO A 24 -13.70 1.68 -17.58
N PHE A 25 -13.43 2.83 -18.22
CA PHE A 25 -13.44 4.15 -17.57
C PHE A 25 -14.84 4.58 -17.09
N GLU A 26 -15.89 3.94 -17.58
CA GLU A 26 -17.26 4.06 -17.07
C GLU A 26 -17.43 3.46 -15.67
N ASP A 27 -16.56 2.51 -15.27
CA ASP A 27 -16.53 1.99 -13.91
C ASP A 27 -15.85 2.97 -12.96
N ARG A 28 -16.70 3.60 -12.14
CA ARG A 28 -16.32 4.62 -11.16
C ARG A 28 -16.44 4.14 -9.71
N GLN A 29 -16.60 2.85 -9.46
CA GLN A 29 -16.80 2.32 -8.10
C GLN A 29 -15.67 2.71 -7.14
N ASP A 30 -14.42 2.71 -7.61
CA ASP A 30 -13.26 3.12 -6.81
C ASP A 30 -13.37 4.57 -6.30
N PHE A 31 -13.98 5.48 -7.06
CA PHE A 31 -14.15 6.87 -6.60
C PHE A 31 -15.15 6.97 -5.46
N GLU A 32 -16.20 6.14 -5.47
CA GLU A 32 -17.15 6.05 -4.38
C GLU A 32 -16.48 5.46 -3.13
N ASP A 33 -15.74 4.35 -3.30
CA ASP A 33 -15.06 3.68 -2.20
C ASP A 33 -13.92 4.54 -1.61
N ALA A 34 -13.16 5.23 -2.45
CA ALA A 34 -12.11 6.15 -2.04
C ALA A 34 -12.66 7.38 -1.30
N THR A 35 -13.92 7.77 -1.46
CA THR A 35 -14.47 8.93 -0.74
C THR A 35 -15.42 8.54 0.40
N ARG A 36 -15.81 7.26 0.47
CA ARG A 36 -16.73 6.74 1.48
C ARG A 36 -16.18 6.91 2.89
N GLY A 37 -17.01 7.48 3.76
CA GLY A 37 -16.70 7.63 5.18
C GLY A 37 -15.73 8.78 5.49
N HIS A 38 -15.43 9.67 4.55
CA HIS A 38 -14.62 10.85 4.80
C HIS A 38 -15.18 11.69 5.96
N ILE A 39 -14.34 11.97 6.96
CA ILE A 39 -14.67 12.80 8.13
C ILE A 39 -14.06 14.19 7.97
N ALA A 40 -12.76 14.25 7.68
CA ALA A 40 -12.02 15.49 7.64
C ALA A 40 -10.79 15.39 6.71
N PRO A 41 -10.42 16.47 6.00
CA PRO A 41 -9.20 16.51 5.22
C PRO A 41 -7.97 16.56 6.14
N LEU A 42 -6.76 16.37 5.59
CA LEU A 42 -5.53 16.70 6.31
C LEU A 42 -5.47 18.21 6.56
N GLU A 43 -5.72 18.65 7.80
CA GLU A 43 -5.71 20.07 8.16
C GLU A 43 -4.34 20.72 7.98
N GLY A 44 -4.32 22.01 7.64
CA GLY A 44 -3.10 22.84 7.68
C GLY A 44 -2.16 22.77 6.45
N GLY A 45 -2.47 21.94 5.46
CA GLY A 45 -1.68 21.81 4.23
C GLY A 45 -0.44 20.92 4.42
N ALA A 46 0.75 21.47 4.19
CA ALA A 46 1.99 20.70 4.29
C ALA A 46 2.37 20.38 5.75
N ILE A 47 2.65 19.10 6.04
CA ILE A 47 3.23 18.63 7.30
C ILE A 47 4.70 19.06 7.34
N LYS A 48 5.10 19.67 8.46
CA LYS A 48 6.45 20.25 8.65
C LYS A 48 7.10 19.70 9.91
N ASP A 49 8.44 19.70 9.91
CA ASP A 49 9.22 19.47 11.12
C ASP A 49 9.27 20.72 12.03
N ALA A 50 9.94 20.60 13.17
CA ALA A 50 10.06 21.67 14.16
C ALA A 50 10.78 22.92 13.62
N GLU A 51 11.65 22.74 12.63
CA GLU A 51 12.37 23.82 11.93
C GLU A 51 11.56 24.44 10.78
N GLY A 52 10.37 23.91 10.50
CA GLY A 52 9.46 24.41 9.47
C GLY A 52 9.74 23.88 8.06
N ARG A 53 10.64 22.90 7.90
CA ARG A 53 10.88 22.23 6.61
C ARG A 53 9.69 21.30 6.31
N VAL A 54 9.23 21.34 5.07
CA VAL A 54 8.14 20.49 4.59
C VAL A 54 8.61 19.03 4.51
N ILE A 55 7.98 18.18 5.31
CA ILE A 55 8.19 16.73 5.33
C ILE A 55 7.25 16.03 4.35
N TRP A 56 6.01 16.51 4.29
CA TRP A 56 4.96 15.99 3.43
C TRP A 56 4.05 17.12 2.99
N ASP A 57 3.58 17.08 1.75
CA ASP A 57 2.61 18.06 1.25
C ASP A 57 1.65 17.35 0.29
N PRO A 58 0.43 17.04 0.74
CA PRO A 58 -0.54 16.31 -0.07
C PRO A 58 -0.98 17.14 -1.30
N ASN A 59 -0.84 18.47 -1.27
CA ASN A 59 -1.32 19.37 -2.32
C ASN A 59 -0.41 19.41 -3.55
N ARG A 60 0.77 18.79 -3.50
CA ARG A 60 1.73 18.76 -4.63
C ARG A 60 1.14 18.18 -5.90
N VAL A 61 0.12 17.34 -5.76
CA VAL A 61 -0.54 16.60 -6.85
C VAL A 61 -1.93 17.16 -7.17
N ASP A 62 -2.38 18.26 -6.57
CA ASP A 62 -3.72 18.86 -6.81
C ASP A 62 -3.99 19.20 -8.28
N PHE A 63 -2.94 19.40 -9.07
CA PHE A 63 -3.09 19.66 -10.50
C PHE A 63 -3.78 18.50 -11.26
N VAL A 64 -3.80 17.29 -10.68
CA VAL A 64 -4.46 16.11 -11.26
C VAL A 64 -5.97 16.07 -11.00
N ALA A 65 -6.47 16.81 -10.01
CA ALA A 65 -7.87 16.79 -9.60
C ALA A 65 -8.81 17.34 -10.69
N ASP A 66 -9.98 16.71 -10.84
CA ASP A 66 -11.13 17.17 -11.64
C ASP A 66 -10.83 17.57 -13.10
N LYS A 67 -9.83 16.92 -13.71
CA LYS A 67 -9.43 17.18 -15.11
C LYS A 67 -9.24 15.89 -15.90
N PRO A 68 -9.47 15.93 -17.23
CA PRO A 68 -9.09 14.83 -18.10
C PRO A 68 -7.57 14.65 -18.10
N ALA A 69 -7.11 13.42 -18.33
CA ALA A 69 -5.69 13.13 -18.47
C ALA A 69 -5.10 13.91 -19.66
N PRO A 70 -3.98 14.62 -19.48
CA PRO A 70 -3.29 15.28 -20.59
C PRO A 70 -2.65 14.23 -21.51
N PRO A 71 -2.41 14.54 -22.81
CA PRO A 71 -1.79 13.59 -23.73
C PRO A 71 -0.39 13.10 -23.32
N THR A 72 0.27 13.80 -22.40
CA THR A 72 1.59 13.48 -21.84
C THR A 72 1.55 12.45 -20.71
N VAL A 73 0.36 12.07 -20.22
CA VAL A 73 0.19 11.12 -19.11
C VAL A 73 -0.75 9.99 -19.54
N ASN A 74 -0.43 8.76 -19.13
CA ASN A 74 -1.30 7.61 -19.34
C ASN A 74 -2.65 7.84 -18.61
N PRO A 75 -3.82 7.72 -19.28
CA PRO A 75 -5.10 8.03 -18.64
C PRO A 75 -5.47 7.08 -17.50
N SER A 76 -4.99 5.83 -17.55
CA SER A 76 -5.16 4.86 -16.46
C SER A 76 -4.36 5.30 -15.22
N LEU A 77 -3.11 5.73 -15.41
CA LEU A 77 -2.29 6.26 -14.30
C LEU A 77 -2.89 7.55 -13.74
N TRP A 78 -3.41 8.43 -14.60
CA TRP A 78 -4.07 9.66 -14.17
C TRP A 78 -5.29 9.38 -13.29
N ARG A 79 -6.13 8.39 -13.66
CA ARG A 79 -7.24 7.90 -12.83
C ARG A 79 -6.72 7.46 -11.45
N GLN A 80 -5.65 6.66 -11.41
CA GLN A 80 -5.05 6.21 -10.15
C GLN A 80 -4.54 7.37 -9.30
N SER A 81 -3.85 8.33 -9.92
CA SER A 81 -3.41 9.56 -9.23
C SER A 81 -4.58 10.30 -8.60
N GLN A 82 -5.69 10.47 -9.32
CA GLN A 82 -6.91 11.12 -8.80
C GLN A 82 -7.54 10.38 -7.60
N LEU A 83 -7.38 9.06 -7.54
CA LEU A 83 -7.84 8.26 -6.41
C LEU A 83 -6.88 8.34 -5.23
N CYS A 84 -5.57 8.29 -5.48
CA CYS A 84 -4.54 8.37 -4.42
C CYS A 84 -4.49 9.74 -3.72
N ILE A 85 -4.94 10.82 -4.36
CA ILE A 85 -5.06 12.14 -3.70
C ILE A 85 -6.23 12.23 -2.71
N GLN A 86 -7.15 11.26 -2.67
CA GLN A 86 -8.29 11.23 -1.75
C GLN A 86 -7.81 10.94 -0.31
N GLY A 87 -7.27 11.97 0.32
CA GLY A 87 -6.64 11.96 1.64
C GLY A 87 -7.52 12.51 2.76
N GLY A 88 -7.05 12.35 4.00
CA GLY A 88 -7.76 12.76 5.21
C GLY A 88 -8.08 11.60 6.14
N LEU A 89 -8.92 11.88 7.13
CA LEU A 89 -9.48 10.94 8.08
C LEU A 89 -10.77 10.33 7.53
N PHE A 90 -10.85 9.00 7.52
CA PHE A 90 -12.00 8.24 7.06
C PHE A 90 -12.47 7.27 8.14
N LYS A 91 -13.79 7.15 8.29
CA LYS A 91 -14.43 6.01 8.96
C LYS A 91 -14.58 4.87 7.95
N VAL A 92 -13.94 3.74 8.21
CA VAL A 92 -14.06 2.54 7.37
C VAL A 92 -15.31 1.75 7.76
N VAL A 93 -15.37 1.34 9.02
CA VAL A 93 -16.54 0.74 9.69
C VAL A 93 -16.64 1.31 11.11
N ASP A 94 -17.58 0.87 11.91
CA ASP A 94 -17.59 1.28 13.31
C ASP A 94 -16.30 0.88 14.02
N ARG A 95 -15.77 1.77 14.86
CA ARG A 95 -14.49 1.61 15.58
C ARG A 95 -13.22 1.50 14.70
N LEU A 96 -13.30 1.41 13.38
CA LEU A 96 -12.12 1.35 12.48
C LEU A 96 -12.03 2.58 11.59
N TYR A 97 -10.90 3.28 11.67
CA TYR A 97 -10.60 4.50 10.95
C TYR A 97 -9.27 4.40 10.22
N GLN A 98 -9.11 5.16 9.16
CA GLN A 98 -7.83 5.34 8.48
C GLN A 98 -7.55 6.81 8.24
N VAL A 99 -6.30 7.20 8.46
CA VAL A 99 -5.78 8.45 7.91
C VAL A 99 -4.95 8.10 6.67
N ARG A 100 -5.38 8.63 5.53
CA ARG A 100 -4.80 8.30 4.21
C ARG A 100 -4.14 9.52 3.58
N ASN A 101 -3.13 9.28 2.75
CA ASN A 101 -2.36 10.31 2.06
C ASN A 101 -1.70 11.33 3.02
N ALA A 102 -1.47 10.94 4.27
CA ALA A 102 -0.56 11.65 5.20
C ALA A 102 0.90 11.22 4.99
N ASP A 103 1.09 10.14 4.23
CA ASP A 103 2.32 9.57 3.71
C ASP A 103 1.94 8.62 2.54
N VAL A 104 2.86 7.79 2.07
CA VAL A 104 2.59 6.75 1.05
C VAL A 104 1.60 5.69 1.54
N SER A 105 1.70 5.29 2.80
CA SER A 105 0.86 4.29 3.47
C SER A 105 -0.27 4.96 4.27
N ASN A 106 -1.18 4.13 4.75
CA ASN A 106 -2.29 4.51 5.61
C ASN A 106 -1.93 4.24 7.07
N LEU A 107 -2.25 5.18 7.97
CA LEU A 107 -2.30 4.89 9.40
C LEU A 107 -3.70 4.36 9.73
N THR A 108 -3.80 3.10 10.15
CA THR A 108 -5.08 2.53 10.60
C THR A 108 -5.21 2.66 12.12
N ILE A 109 -6.41 3.05 12.57
CA ILE A 109 -6.72 3.35 13.97
C ILE A 109 -7.98 2.57 14.35
N VAL A 110 -7.85 1.65 15.30
CA VAL A 110 -8.96 0.86 15.83
C VAL A 110 -9.25 1.29 17.27
N GLU A 111 -10.50 1.66 17.53
CA GLU A 111 -11.00 1.98 18.87
C GLU A 111 -11.29 0.68 19.62
N GLY A 112 -10.42 0.32 20.57
CA GLY A 112 -10.72 -0.70 21.57
C GLY A 112 -11.69 -0.16 22.64
N ASP A 113 -11.96 -0.97 23.66
CA ASP A 113 -12.86 -0.61 24.75
C ASP A 113 -12.32 0.61 25.53
N THR A 114 -11.03 0.59 25.87
CA THR A 114 -10.39 1.60 26.73
C THR A 114 -9.34 2.47 26.03
N GLY A 115 -8.85 2.04 24.87
CA GLY A 115 -7.69 2.61 24.18
C GLY A 115 -7.79 2.55 22.65
N LEU A 116 -6.65 2.78 22.00
CA LEU A 116 -6.45 2.66 20.57
C LEU A 116 -5.45 1.55 20.23
N ILE A 117 -5.70 0.88 19.12
CA ILE A 117 -4.78 -0.05 18.47
C ILE A 117 -4.43 0.59 17.13
N LEU A 118 -3.15 0.90 16.93
CA LEU A 118 -2.68 1.51 15.70
C LEU A 118 -2.02 0.46 14.82
N MET A 119 -2.18 0.58 13.51
CA MET A 119 -1.46 -0.26 12.55
C MET A 119 -0.70 0.64 11.60
N ASP A 120 0.54 0.27 11.34
CA ASP A 120 1.41 0.83 10.31
C ASP A 120 1.58 2.35 10.40
N PRO A 121 2.34 2.83 11.40
CA PRO A 121 2.53 4.26 11.64
C PRO A 121 3.50 4.91 10.65
N LEU A 122 3.19 4.86 9.35
CA LEU A 122 3.79 5.62 8.24
C LEU A 122 5.34 5.56 8.15
N ILE A 123 5.95 6.35 7.27
CA ILE A 123 7.43 6.44 7.16
C ILE A 123 8.00 7.37 8.23
N SER A 124 7.38 8.53 8.42
CA SER A 124 7.98 9.61 9.20
C SER A 124 7.21 9.89 10.49
N THR A 125 7.96 10.11 11.58
CA THR A 125 7.46 10.48 12.91
C THR A 125 6.49 11.68 12.84
N GLU A 126 6.83 12.67 12.03
CA GLU A 126 6.05 13.89 11.84
C GLU A 126 4.69 13.61 11.18
N CYS A 127 4.67 12.74 10.18
CA CYS A 127 3.45 12.33 9.48
C CYS A 127 2.53 11.53 10.40
N SER A 128 3.07 10.55 11.13
CA SER A 128 2.27 9.69 12.01
C SER A 128 1.70 10.47 13.18
N LYS A 129 2.47 11.42 13.72
CA LYS A 129 1.98 12.37 14.72
C LYS A 129 0.83 13.21 14.17
N ALA A 130 1.01 13.83 13.00
CA ALA A 130 -0.04 14.66 12.39
C ALA A 130 -1.31 13.85 12.09
N ALA A 131 -1.17 12.61 11.61
CA ALA A 131 -2.28 11.72 11.36
C ALA A 131 -3.04 11.36 12.64
N LEU A 132 -2.34 11.01 13.72
CA LEU A 132 -2.97 10.71 15.01
C LEU A 132 -3.60 11.96 15.66
N ASP A 133 -2.98 13.13 15.50
CA ASP A 133 -3.56 14.40 15.97
C ASP A 133 -4.86 14.73 15.21
N LEU A 134 -4.90 14.57 13.88
CA LEU A 134 -6.13 14.70 13.08
C LEU A 134 -7.24 13.76 13.58
N TYR A 135 -6.89 12.52 13.90
CA TYR A 135 -7.85 11.59 14.51
C TYR A 135 -8.40 12.15 15.84
N TYR A 136 -7.53 12.64 16.73
CA TYR A 136 -7.93 13.18 18.02
C TYR A 136 -8.73 14.49 17.96
N GLU A 137 -8.69 15.23 16.85
CA GLU A 137 -9.55 16.39 16.63
C GLU A 137 -11.03 16.00 16.45
N HIS A 138 -11.29 14.79 15.96
CA HIS A 138 -12.63 14.32 15.61
C HIS A 138 -13.13 13.14 16.46
N ARG A 139 -12.24 12.46 17.18
CA ARG A 139 -12.53 11.23 17.94
C ARG A 139 -12.03 11.34 19.38
N PRO A 140 -12.57 10.54 20.32
CA PRO A 140 -12.13 10.59 21.72
C PRO A 140 -10.62 10.35 21.86
N ARG A 141 -9.97 11.19 22.67
CA ARG A 141 -8.53 11.08 22.97
C ARG A 141 -8.25 9.96 23.98
N LYS A 142 -8.34 8.71 23.50
CA LYS A 142 -7.97 7.50 24.24
C LYS A 142 -6.45 7.25 24.13
N PRO A 143 -5.80 6.61 25.12
CA PRO A 143 -4.39 6.24 25.00
C PRO A 143 -4.18 5.15 23.94
N VAL A 144 -3.01 5.15 23.30
CA VAL A 144 -2.58 4.03 22.45
C VAL A 144 -2.14 2.88 23.35
N LEU A 145 -2.64 1.67 23.12
CA LEU A 145 -2.36 0.47 23.90
C LEU A 145 -1.58 -0.59 23.10
N ALA A 146 -1.70 -0.56 21.78
CA ALA A 146 -0.95 -1.44 20.90
C ALA A 146 -0.62 -0.75 19.57
N VAL A 147 0.53 -1.11 19.02
CA VAL A 147 0.92 -0.86 17.63
C VAL A 147 1.18 -2.20 16.97
N ILE A 148 0.61 -2.42 15.79
CA ILE A 148 0.82 -3.61 14.97
C ILE A 148 1.57 -3.18 13.70
N HIS A 149 2.68 -3.84 13.40
CA HIS A 149 3.37 -3.71 12.11
C HIS A 149 2.92 -4.86 11.22
N SER A 150 2.27 -4.54 10.10
CA SER A 150 1.79 -5.57 9.16
C SER A 150 2.94 -6.35 8.56
N HIS A 151 4.03 -5.65 8.23
CA HIS A 151 5.21 -6.23 7.62
C HIS A 151 6.46 -5.34 7.75
N SER A 152 7.58 -5.83 7.23
CA SER A 152 8.92 -5.30 7.46
C SER A 152 9.36 -4.13 6.56
N HIS A 153 8.47 -3.38 5.92
CA HIS A 153 8.85 -2.19 5.14
C HIS A 153 8.69 -0.89 5.93
N ILE A 154 9.55 0.08 5.58
CA ILE A 154 9.78 1.30 6.34
C ILE A 154 8.56 2.21 6.48
N ASP A 155 7.65 2.16 5.51
CA ASP A 155 6.38 2.88 5.50
C ASP A 155 5.34 2.33 6.46
N HIS A 156 5.64 1.22 7.14
CA HIS A 156 4.72 0.55 8.07
C HIS A 156 5.26 0.51 9.49
N TYR A 157 6.43 1.09 9.75
CA TYR A 157 6.98 1.22 11.11
C TYR A 157 7.75 2.52 11.35
N GLY A 158 8.17 3.22 10.30
CA GLY A 158 9.12 4.31 10.37
C GLY A 158 8.67 5.45 11.27
N GLY A 159 7.39 5.79 11.29
CA GLY A 159 6.86 6.86 12.12
C GLY A 159 6.38 6.42 13.51
N VAL A 160 6.75 5.23 14.00
CA VAL A 160 6.22 4.67 15.26
C VAL A 160 6.44 5.59 16.48
N LYS A 161 7.58 6.30 16.57
CA LYS A 161 7.82 7.26 17.67
C LYS A 161 6.98 8.54 17.56
N GLY A 162 6.22 8.71 16.49
CA GLY A 162 5.25 9.79 16.33
C GLY A 162 3.93 9.52 17.06
N VAL A 163 3.67 8.25 17.40
CA VAL A 163 2.40 7.81 17.98
C VAL A 163 2.53 7.18 19.37
N ILE A 164 3.72 6.68 19.72
CA ILE A 164 3.99 6.06 21.03
C ILE A 164 5.39 6.42 21.55
N ASP A 165 5.55 6.42 22.87
CA ASP A 165 6.84 6.58 23.54
C ASP A 165 7.48 5.22 23.86
N GLU A 166 8.78 5.09 23.59
CA GLU A 166 9.53 3.86 23.86
C GLU A 166 9.56 3.49 25.36
N GLU A 167 9.46 4.48 26.24
CA GLU A 167 9.40 4.26 27.69
C GLU A 167 8.08 3.61 28.13
N ASP A 168 6.97 3.91 27.46
CA ASP A 168 5.69 3.26 27.74
C ASP A 168 5.68 1.81 27.25
N VAL A 169 6.41 1.52 26.17
CA VAL A 169 6.66 0.14 25.71
C VAL A 169 7.50 -0.63 26.73
N LYS A 170 8.61 -0.06 27.21
CA LYS A 170 9.46 -0.67 28.26
C LYS A 170 8.71 -0.87 29.58
N ALA A 171 7.77 0.03 29.90
CA ALA A 171 6.92 -0.07 31.07
C ALA A 171 5.76 -1.08 30.91
N GLY A 172 5.61 -1.69 29.74
CA GLY A 172 4.55 -2.66 29.44
C GLY A 172 3.15 -2.04 29.28
N LYS A 173 3.06 -0.73 29.07
CA LYS A 173 1.77 -0.04 28.84
C LYS A 173 1.32 -0.12 27.38
N VAL A 174 2.27 -0.28 26.46
CA VAL A 174 2.03 -0.36 25.02
C VAL A 174 2.69 -1.62 24.47
N ARG A 175 1.92 -2.44 23.74
CA ARG A 175 2.43 -3.59 23.01
C ARG A 175 2.87 -3.16 21.61
N VAL A 176 3.99 -3.71 21.13
CA VAL A 176 4.40 -3.61 19.72
C VAL A 176 4.40 -5.03 19.15
N ILE A 177 3.52 -5.29 18.19
CA ILE A 177 3.24 -6.62 17.64
C ILE A 177 3.70 -6.66 16.18
N ALA A 178 4.42 -7.71 15.79
CA ALA A 178 4.90 -7.87 14.42
C ALA A 178 5.00 -9.36 14.02
N PRO A 179 5.06 -9.69 12.72
CA PRO A 179 5.30 -11.05 12.27
C PRO A 179 6.71 -11.56 12.62
N GLU A 180 6.84 -12.87 12.71
CA GLU A 180 8.14 -13.54 12.83
C GLU A 180 9.11 -13.09 11.73
N GLY A 181 10.36 -12.83 12.11
CA GLY A 181 11.40 -12.34 11.19
C GLY A 181 11.41 -10.82 10.96
N PHE A 182 10.44 -10.06 11.49
CA PHE A 182 10.28 -8.63 11.20
C PHE A 182 11.57 -7.81 11.39
N LEU A 183 12.22 -7.94 12.55
CA LEU A 183 13.39 -7.10 12.87
C LEU A 183 14.60 -7.44 11.98
N GLU A 184 14.77 -8.71 11.62
CA GLU A 184 15.81 -9.14 10.70
C GLU A 184 15.55 -8.61 9.29
N ALA A 185 14.31 -8.74 8.80
CA ALA A 185 13.91 -8.28 7.48
C ALA A 185 14.03 -6.75 7.35
N ALA A 186 13.53 -5.98 8.34
CA ALA A 186 13.56 -4.53 8.34
C ALA A 186 14.99 -3.95 8.28
N VAL A 187 15.94 -4.63 8.93
CA VAL A 187 17.36 -4.21 8.95
C VAL A 187 18.11 -4.73 7.72
N SER A 188 17.95 -5.99 7.36
CA SER A 188 18.75 -6.64 6.30
C SER A 188 18.52 -6.01 4.92
N GLU A 189 17.27 -5.64 4.60
CA GLU A 189 16.92 -5.05 3.31
C GLU A 189 17.63 -3.71 3.07
N ASN A 190 17.77 -2.90 4.12
CA ASN A 190 18.18 -1.51 3.99
C ASN A 190 19.67 -1.24 4.22
N VAL A 191 20.42 -2.21 4.74
CA VAL A 191 21.81 -1.97 5.20
C VAL A 191 22.84 -2.28 4.12
N LEU A 192 22.93 -3.52 3.63
CA LEU A 192 24.07 -3.93 2.79
C LEU A 192 24.07 -3.28 1.40
N ALA A 193 22.90 -3.14 0.79
CA ALA A 193 22.72 -2.49 -0.52
C ALA A 193 22.08 -1.09 -0.41
N GLY A 194 21.96 -0.54 0.80
CA GLY A 194 21.17 0.66 1.08
C GLY A 194 21.52 1.87 0.21
N HIS A 195 22.80 2.15 -0.03
CA HIS A 195 23.19 3.29 -0.87
C HIS A 195 22.74 3.11 -2.33
N VAL A 196 22.86 1.89 -2.88
CA VAL A 196 22.45 1.58 -4.25
C VAL A 196 20.93 1.67 -4.37
N MET A 197 20.20 1.11 -3.40
CA MET A 197 18.74 1.12 -3.35
C MET A 197 18.21 2.55 -3.24
N SER A 198 18.74 3.36 -2.32
CA SER A 198 18.33 4.76 -2.14
C SER A 198 18.59 5.61 -3.39
N ARG A 199 19.72 5.40 -4.09
CA ARG A 199 19.98 6.11 -5.34
C ARG A 199 19.00 5.71 -6.45
N ARG A 200 18.65 4.43 -6.56
CA ARG A 200 17.66 3.93 -7.54
C ARG A 200 16.24 4.36 -7.19
N ALA A 201 15.91 4.46 -5.91
CA ALA A 201 14.62 4.92 -5.41
C ALA A 201 14.30 6.36 -5.88
N LEU A 202 15.32 7.22 -6.04
CA LEU A 202 15.12 8.57 -6.62
C LEU A 202 14.52 8.53 -8.03
N TYR A 203 14.81 7.48 -8.81
CA TYR A 203 14.21 7.28 -10.14
C TYR A 203 12.82 6.67 -10.02
N GLN A 204 12.65 5.60 -9.22
CA GLN A 204 11.36 4.93 -9.04
C GLN A 204 10.29 5.89 -8.52
N TYR A 205 10.62 6.70 -7.51
CA TYR A 205 9.68 7.64 -6.90
C TYR A 205 9.67 9.02 -7.58
N GLY A 206 10.50 9.22 -8.62
CA GLY A 206 10.57 10.50 -9.33
C GLY A 206 10.86 11.70 -8.44
N SER A 207 11.63 11.53 -7.35
CA SER A 207 11.76 12.53 -6.27
C SER A 207 12.44 13.84 -6.70
N MET A 208 13.09 13.86 -7.87
CA MET A 208 13.74 15.04 -8.45
C MET A 208 12.94 15.65 -9.62
N LEU A 209 11.79 15.08 -9.98
CA LEU A 209 10.94 15.58 -11.04
C LEU A 209 10.03 16.70 -10.51
N PRO A 210 9.74 17.74 -11.32
CA PRO A 210 8.67 18.68 -11.02
C PRO A 210 7.32 17.98 -10.89
N TRP A 211 6.44 18.52 -10.07
CA TRP A 211 5.04 18.07 -9.94
C TRP A 211 4.19 18.80 -10.98
N ASP A 212 4.01 18.18 -12.15
CA ASP A 212 3.16 18.69 -13.24
C ASP A 212 2.87 17.59 -14.28
N GLU A 213 2.09 17.94 -15.32
CA GLU A 213 1.67 17.04 -16.42
C GLU A 213 2.81 16.45 -17.27
N LYS A 214 4.07 16.90 -17.06
CA LYS A 214 5.28 16.40 -17.74
C LYS A 214 6.34 15.93 -16.73
N GLY A 215 5.92 15.67 -15.51
CA GLY A 215 6.79 15.30 -14.40
C GLY A 215 6.20 14.19 -13.55
N ASN A 216 6.26 14.34 -12.24
CA ASN A 216 5.71 13.37 -11.30
C ASN A 216 4.20 13.61 -11.11
N VAL A 217 3.39 12.58 -11.32
CA VAL A 217 1.93 12.60 -11.12
C VAL A 217 1.48 11.67 -9.99
N GLY A 218 2.41 11.01 -9.29
CA GLY A 218 2.13 9.97 -8.31
C GLY A 218 3.03 8.74 -8.50
N ILE A 219 2.94 7.79 -7.56
CA ILE A 219 3.74 6.56 -7.57
C ILE A 219 2.89 5.28 -7.66
N GLY A 220 1.62 5.41 -8.02
CA GLY A 220 0.67 4.31 -8.22
C GLY A 220 0.09 3.77 -6.91
N LEU A 221 0.95 3.31 -6.00
CA LEU A 221 0.59 2.80 -4.66
C LEU A 221 0.11 3.90 -3.68
N GLY A 222 0.53 5.13 -3.95
CA GLY A 222 0.22 6.34 -3.20
C GLY A 222 0.67 7.57 -4.00
N THR A 223 0.70 8.73 -3.36
CA THR A 223 1.12 9.98 -4.04
C THR A 223 2.65 10.14 -4.09
N ALA A 224 3.33 9.97 -2.96
CA ALA A 224 4.78 10.06 -2.81
C ALA A 224 5.21 9.43 -1.48
N VAL A 225 6.51 9.42 -1.19
CA VAL A 225 7.07 9.06 0.12
C VAL A 225 7.43 10.32 0.92
N SER A 226 7.12 10.36 2.22
CA SER A 226 7.55 11.46 3.10
C SER A 226 9.08 11.48 3.30
N GLN A 227 9.61 12.64 3.72
CA GLN A 227 11.06 12.88 3.88
C GLN A 227 11.44 13.34 5.30
N GLY A 228 10.84 12.71 6.31
CA GLY A 228 10.99 13.06 7.71
C GLY A 228 11.86 12.09 8.50
N THR A 229 11.59 12.02 9.79
CA THR A 229 12.38 11.24 10.74
C THR A 229 11.87 9.81 10.81
N ILE A 230 12.68 8.89 10.28
CA ILE A 230 12.47 7.44 10.39
C ILE A 230 12.95 6.96 11.77
N THR A 231 12.12 6.13 12.40
CA THR A 231 12.33 5.52 13.71
C THR A 231 11.92 4.06 13.69
N LEU A 232 12.28 3.34 14.74
CA LEU A 232 11.88 1.95 14.94
C LEU A 232 11.86 1.68 16.45
N ILE A 233 10.82 1.00 16.92
CA ILE A 233 10.77 0.39 18.25
C ILE A 233 10.67 -1.12 18.01
N PRO A 234 11.59 -1.94 18.55
CA PRO A 234 11.53 -3.38 18.38
C PRO A 234 10.20 -3.97 18.90
N PRO A 235 9.63 -4.99 18.22
CA PRO A 235 8.43 -5.67 18.69
C PRO A 235 8.63 -6.26 20.08
N THR A 236 7.61 -6.12 20.93
CA THR A 236 7.53 -6.78 22.25
C THR A 236 6.88 -8.16 22.15
N GLU A 237 6.15 -8.41 21.07
CA GLU A 237 5.38 -9.62 20.84
C GLU A 237 5.42 -10.00 19.36
N THR A 238 5.57 -11.30 19.10
CA THR A 238 5.76 -11.83 17.74
C THR A 238 4.62 -12.78 17.41
N ILE A 239 4.06 -12.66 16.20
CA ILE A 239 3.19 -13.67 15.62
C ILE A 239 4.06 -14.73 14.98
N THR A 240 4.00 -15.97 15.47
CA THR A 240 4.90 -17.07 15.06
C THR A 240 4.20 -18.18 14.29
N GLU A 241 2.88 -18.19 14.26
CA GLU A 241 2.12 -19.19 13.52
C GLU A 241 0.79 -18.65 12.98
N THR A 242 0.35 -19.22 11.86
CA THR A 242 -0.96 -18.95 11.29
C THR A 242 -2.07 -19.52 12.17
N GLY A 243 -3.09 -18.71 12.44
CA GLY A 243 -4.19 -19.01 13.36
C GLY A 243 -3.92 -18.55 14.79
N GLN A 244 -2.77 -17.95 15.08
CA GLN A 244 -2.50 -17.32 16.36
C GLN A 244 -3.52 -16.22 16.62
N LYS A 245 -4.15 -16.25 17.79
CA LYS A 245 -5.15 -15.26 18.22
C LYS A 245 -4.63 -14.39 19.33
N LEU A 246 -4.91 -13.10 19.26
CA LEU A 246 -4.65 -12.15 20.35
C LEU A 246 -5.91 -11.37 20.69
N GLU A 247 -6.18 -11.27 21.99
CA GLU A 247 -7.13 -10.31 22.54
C GLU A 247 -6.40 -8.98 22.76
N ILE A 248 -6.93 -7.90 22.19
CA ILE A 248 -6.38 -6.57 22.33
C ILE A 248 -7.53 -5.60 22.63
N ASP A 249 -7.61 -5.16 23.89
CA ASP A 249 -8.58 -4.16 24.36
C ASP A 249 -10.03 -4.40 23.91
N GLY A 250 -10.51 -5.64 24.09
CA GLY A 250 -11.89 -6.04 23.80
C GLY A 250 -12.17 -6.45 22.35
N LEU A 251 -11.11 -6.65 21.54
CA LEU A 251 -11.20 -7.12 20.17
C LEU A 251 -10.34 -8.37 19.96
N SER A 252 -10.91 -9.35 19.25
CA SER A 252 -10.31 -10.62 18.92
C SER A 252 -9.63 -10.53 17.55
N PHE A 253 -8.30 -10.62 17.52
CA PHE A 253 -7.51 -10.67 16.28
C PHE A 253 -7.09 -12.11 16.01
N GLU A 254 -7.35 -12.61 14.79
CA GLU A 254 -6.75 -13.84 14.27
C GLU A 254 -5.74 -13.49 13.17
N PHE A 255 -4.49 -13.94 13.32
CA PHE A 255 -3.40 -13.63 12.39
C PHE A 255 -3.07 -14.81 11.47
N MET A 256 -2.58 -14.51 10.28
CA MET A 256 -2.03 -15.47 9.33
C MET A 256 -0.69 -14.95 8.82
N LEU A 257 0.39 -15.72 8.98
CA LEU A 257 1.69 -15.37 8.40
C LEU A 257 1.64 -15.53 6.88
N ALA A 258 2.20 -14.56 6.16
CA ALA A 258 2.33 -14.55 4.71
C ALA A 258 3.76 -14.15 4.28
N PRO A 259 4.82 -14.86 4.72
CA PRO A 259 6.20 -14.51 4.41
C PRO A 259 6.51 -14.63 2.91
N ASP A 260 7.53 -13.89 2.47
CA ASP A 260 8.07 -13.88 1.10
C ASP A 260 7.06 -13.49 0.01
N THR A 261 6.03 -12.74 0.41
CA THR A 261 5.01 -12.17 -0.48
C THR A 261 5.35 -10.73 -0.85
N GLU A 262 4.63 -9.72 -0.37
CA GLU A 262 5.07 -8.33 -0.52
C GLU A 262 6.35 -8.13 0.30
N ALA A 263 6.43 -8.63 1.53
CA ALA A 263 7.67 -8.56 2.32
C ALA A 263 8.20 -9.94 2.75
N PRO A 264 9.49 -10.04 3.12
CA PRO A 264 10.03 -11.27 3.72
C PRO A 264 9.29 -11.68 5.00
N SER A 265 8.83 -10.70 5.77
CA SER A 265 8.07 -10.89 7.00
C SER A 265 6.80 -10.04 6.95
N GLU A 266 5.66 -10.72 6.77
CA GLU A 266 4.34 -10.11 6.58
C GLU A 266 3.25 -11.00 7.15
N MET A 267 2.13 -10.40 7.55
CA MET A 267 0.97 -11.11 8.06
C MET A 267 -0.35 -10.44 7.70
N HIS A 268 -1.38 -11.25 7.52
CA HIS A 268 -2.77 -10.83 7.40
C HIS A 268 -3.48 -11.00 8.74
N TRP A 269 -4.61 -10.33 8.93
CA TRP A 269 -5.44 -10.59 10.10
C TRP A 269 -6.91 -10.23 9.89
N PHE A 270 -7.73 -10.82 10.76
CA PHE A 270 -9.16 -10.57 10.85
C PHE A 270 -9.54 -10.13 12.26
N ILE A 271 -10.37 -9.09 12.36
CA ILE A 271 -10.94 -8.58 13.61
C ILE A 271 -12.38 -9.07 13.73
N GLU A 272 -12.62 -10.04 14.60
CA GLU A 272 -13.88 -10.79 14.62
C GLU A 272 -15.11 -9.90 14.86
N GLU A 273 -15.03 -8.98 15.83
CA GLU A 273 -16.15 -8.13 16.23
C GLU A 273 -16.50 -7.06 15.19
N LEU A 274 -15.58 -6.76 14.27
CA LEU A 274 -15.75 -5.73 13.24
C LEU A 274 -16.01 -6.32 11.84
N GLY A 275 -15.91 -7.64 11.68
CA GLY A 275 -15.92 -8.26 10.35
C GLY A 275 -14.83 -7.70 9.44
N ALA A 276 -13.73 -7.19 10.01
CA ALA A 276 -12.74 -6.40 9.28
C ALA A 276 -11.52 -7.25 8.95
N LEU A 277 -11.28 -7.42 7.66
CA LEU A 277 -10.16 -8.18 7.12
C LEU A 277 -9.12 -7.22 6.53
N THR A 278 -7.85 -7.54 6.72
CA THR A 278 -6.79 -7.02 5.86
C THR A 278 -5.88 -8.15 5.38
N ALA A 279 -5.53 -8.06 4.10
CA ALA A 279 -4.47 -8.84 3.50
C ALA A 279 -3.19 -7.98 3.39
N ALA A 280 -2.91 -7.16 4.41
CA ALA A 280 -1.78 -6.26 4.52
C ALA A 280 -1.51 -5.46 3.22
N GLU A 281 -0.33 -5.65 2.61
CA GLU A 281 0.01 -5.07 1.31
C GLU A 281 -0.11 -6.09 0.15
N ASN A 282 -0.44 -7.34 0.49
CA ASN A 282 -0.71 -8.41 -0.46
C ASN A 282 -1.97 -8.23 -1.30
N CYS A 283 -2.91 -7.40 -0.87
CA CYS A 283 -4.09 -7.02 -1.66
C CYS A 283 -4.29 -5.50 -1.66
N CYS A 284 -3.93 -4.88 -2.78
CA CYS A 284 -4.01 -3.43 -3.01
C CYS A 284 -4.75 -3.14 -4.31
N HIS A 285 -5.11 -1.86 -4.53
CA HIS A 285 -5.70 -1.38 -5.80
C HIS A 285 -4.64 -1.11 -6.88
N THR A 286 -3.70 -2.05 -7.05
CA THR A 286 -2.69 -2.09 -8.12
C THR A 286 -2.12 -3.51 -8.20
N LEU A 287 -1.66 -3.93 -9.38
CA LEU A 287 -0.69 -5.01 -9.43
C LEU A 287 0.58 -4.56 -8.68
N HIS A 288 1.03 -5.37 -7.72
CA HIS A 288 2.21 -5.04 -6.91
C HIS A 288 3.49 -5.61 -7.51
N ASN A 289 4.63 -5.19 -6.98
CA ASN A 289 5.95 -5.64 -7.34
C ASN A 289 6.22 -7.04 -6.79
N THR A 290 6.44 -8.02 -7.66
CA THR A 290 7.20 -9.23 -7.29
C THR A 290 8.72 -8.96 -7.34
N TYR A 291 9.09 -7.83 -7.95
CA TYR A 291 10.42 -7.24 -7.85
C TYR A 291 10.32 -5.71 -7.94
N THR A 292 10.83 -5.02 -6.93
CA THR A 292 10.86 -3.55 -6.92
C THR A 292 12.05 -3.02 -7.72
N LEU A 293 11.83 -2.00 -8.55
CA LEU A 293 12.86 -1.45 -9.44
C LEU A 293 13.97 -0.69 -8.70
N ARG A 294 13.75 -0.28 -7.44
CA ARG A 294 14.80 0.22 -6.53
C ARG A 294 15.84 -0.85 -6.19
N GLY A 295 15.49 -2.12 -6.38
CA GLY A 295 16.32 -3.29 -6.12
C GLY A 295 16.05 -3.87 -4.74
N ALA A 296 15.58 -5.11 -4.70
CA ALA A 296 15.43 -5.93 -3.50
C ALA A 296 15.64 -7.41 -3.88
N GLN A 297 15.47 -8.32 -2.93
CA GLN A 297 15.26 -9.72 -3.26
C GLN A 297 13.95 -9.87 -4.07
N ILE A 298 13.92 -10.87 -4.94
CA ILE A 298 12.73 -11.20 -5.71
C ILE A 298 11.76 -11.94 -4.78
N ARG A 299 10.48 -11.63 -4.92
CA ARG A 299 9.37 -12.17 -4.15
C ARG A 299 8.72 -13.34 -4.88
N ASP A 300 8.04 -14.22 -4.16
CA ASP A 300 7.43 -15.42 -4.73
C ASP A 300 5.94 -15.18 -5.09
N PRO A 301 5.59 -14.99 -6.38
CA PRO A 301 4.19 -14.83 -6.78
C PRO A 301 3.33 -16.08 -6.55
N HIS A 302 3.92 -17.28 -6.50
CA HIS A 302 3.18 -18.51 -6.19
C HIS A 302 2.78 -18.54 -4.72
N ALA A 303 3.71 -18.23 -3.83
CA ALA A 303 3.43 -18.08 -2.40
C ALA A 303 2.35 -17.01 -2.19
N TRP A 304 2.52 -15.84 -2.81
CA TRP A 304 1.56 -14.73 -2.75
C TRP A 304 0.14 -15.16 -3.18
N SER A 305 0.03 -15.85 -4.32
CA SER A 305 -1.24 -16.42 -4.78
C SER A 305 -1.87 -17.33 -3.72
N LYS A 306 -1.09 -18.27 -3.17
CA LYS A 306 -1.58 -19.21 -2.14
C LYS A 306 -2.06 -18.52 -0.88
N TYR A 307 -1.33 -17.52 -0.38
CA TYR A 307 -1.75 -16.81 0.84
C TYR A 307 -3.02 -15.99 0.62
N LEU A 308 -3.24 -15.40 -0.55
CA LEU A 308 -4.53 -14.79 -0.88
C LEU A 308 -5.66 -15.84 -0.92
N GLY A 309 -5.40 -17.02 -1.49
CA GLY A 309 -6.33 -18.14 -1.45
C GLY A 309 -6.68 -18.57 -0.02
N GLU A 310 -5.67 -18.75 0.84
CA GLU A 310 -5.86 -19.13 2.24
C GLU A 310 -6.62 -18.05 3.03
N THR A 311 -6.38 -16.76 2.74
CA THR A 311 -7.10 -15.64 3.34
C THR A 311 -8.60 -15.71 3.02
N ILE A 312 -8.93 -15.98 1.75
CA ILE A 312 -10.32 -16.15 1.29
C ILE A 312 -10.97 -17.33 2.01
N ASP A 313 -10.30 -18.48 2.08
CA ASP A 313 -10.84 -19.69 2.70
C ASP A 313 -11.07 -19.51 4.21
N ARG A 314 -10.21 -18.74 4.90
CA ARG A 314 -10.31 -18.50 6.35
C ARG A 314 -11.40 -17.49 6.71
N TRP A 315 -11.47 -16.38 5.98
CA TRP A 315 -12.22 -15.21 6.44
C TRP A 315 -13.16 -14.61 5.39
N GLY A 316 -13.12 -15.05 4.14
CA GLY A 316 -13.90 -14.47 3.03
C GLY A 316 -15.39 -14.34 3.34
N GLU A 317 -16.04 -15.43 3.78
CA GLU A 317 -17.47 -15.45 4.12
C GLU A 317 -17.85 -14.57 5.31
N LYS A 318 -16.90 -14.29 6.22
CA LYS A 318 -17.12 -13.49 7.44
C LYS A 318 -16.79 -12.01 7.24
N THR A 319 -16.21 -11.65 6.08
CA THR A 319 -15.69 -10.31 5.84
C THR A 319 -16.82 -9.33 5.52
N GLU A 320 -16.96 -8.31 6.35
CA GLU A 320 -17.81 -7.14 6.11
C GLU A 320 -17.05 -6.04 5.37
N VAL A 321 -15.75 -5.92 5.62
CA VAL A 321 -14.86 -4.95 4.96
C VAL A 321 -13.46 -5.51 4.78
N LEU A 322 -12.89 -5.36 3.58
CA LEU A 322 -11.48 -5.55 3.29
C LEU A 322 -10.82 -4.17 3.25
N TYR A 323 -9.89 -3.91 4.16
CA TYR A 323 -9.06 -2.70 4.17
C TYR A 323 -7.60 -3.06 3.93
N GLY A 324 -6.79 -2.07 3.53
CA GLY A 324 -5.38 -2.28 3.21
C GLY A 324 -4.48 -1.19 3.81
N MET A 325 -3.18 -1.46 3.80
CA MET A 325 -2.16 -0.54 4.31
C MET A 325 -1.84 0.58 3.30
N HIS A 326 -2.33 0.45 2.08
CA HIS A 326 -2.40 1.50 1.06
C HIS A 326 -3.80 1.57 0.45
N HIS A 327 -4.07 2.62 -0.32
CA HIS A 327 -5.33 2.83 -1.05
C HIS A 327 -6.59 2.84 -0.15
N TRP A 328 -7.76 2.45 -0.68
CA TRP A 328 -9.07 2.52 -0.04
C TRP A 328 -9.68 1.14 0.25
N PRO A 329 -10.63 1.02 1.21
CA PRO A 329 -11.30 -0.24 1.51
C PRO A 329 -12.30 -0.69 0.44
N VAL A 330 -12.72 -1.96 0.53
CA VAL A 330 -13.83 -2.56 -0.21
C VAL A 330 -14.83 -3.15 0.79
N TRP A 331 -16.11 -2.83 0.63
CA TRP A 331 -17.17 -3.28 1.54
C TRP A 331 -17.99 -4.43 0.96
N GLY A 332 -18.32 -5.40 1.80
CA GLY A 332 -19.11 -6.59 1.50
C GLY A 332 -18.25 -7.79 1.11
N SER A 333 -18.61 -8.96 1.64
CA SER A 333 -17.90 -10.23 1.44
C SER A 333 -17.69 -10.55 -0.05
N ASP A 334 -18.74 -10.47 -0.89
CA ASP A 334 -18.65 -10.80 -2.32
C ASP A 334 -17.58 -9.95 -3.04
N ARG A 335 -17.56 -8.63 -2.79
CA ARG A 335 -16.61 -7.71 -3.42
C ARG A 335 -15.19 -7.90 -2.88
N ALA A 336 -15.05 -8.14 -1.58
CA ALA A 336 -13.76 -8.43 -0.95
C ALA A 336 -13.16 -9.74 -1.50
N VAL A 337 -13.96 -10.81 -1.57
CA VAL A 337 -13.55 -12.11 -2.11
C VAL A 337 -13.23 -12.01 -3.60
N ASP A 338 -14.01 -11.25 -4.37
CA ASP A 338 -13.75 -11.01 -5.79
C ASP A 338 -12.40 -10.30 -6.01
N LEU A 339 -12.12 -9.22 -5.27
CA LEU A 339 -10.83 -8.52 -5.34
C LEU A 339 -9.66 -9.44 -4.98
N MET A 340 -9.74 -10.17 -3.86
CA MET A 340 -8.68 -11.10 -3.45
C MET A 340 -8.53 -12.27 -4.43
N SER A 341 -9.63 -12.79 -4.99
CA SER A 341 -9.60 -13.88 -5.97
C SER A 341 -8.91 -13.45 -7.26
N LYS A 342 -9.19 -12.24 -7.73
CA LYS A 342 -8.49 -11.65 -8.87
C LYS A 342 -7.00 -11.44 -8.58
N GLY A 343 -6.64 -10.97 -7.39
CA GLY A 343 -5.25 -10.89 -6.93
C GLY A 343 -4.56 -12.26 -6.93
N ARG A 344 -5.17 -13.27 -6.30
CA ARG A 344 -4.72 -14.66 -6.28
C ARG A 344 -4.44 -15.16 -7.69
N ASP A 345 -5.41 -15.02 -8.59
CA ASP A 345 -5.33 -15.54 -9.95
C ASP A 345 -4.30 -14.78 -10.78
N ALA A 346 -4.13 -13.47 -10.57
CA ALA A 346 -3.10 -12.68 -11.25
C ALA A 346 -1.68 -13.11 -10.87
N TYR A 347 -1.38 -13.26 -9.58
CA TYR A 347 -0.05 -13.72 -9.14
C TYR A 347 0.20 -15.17 -9.55
N GLY A 348 -0.81 -16.04 -9.44
CA GLY A 348 -0.72 -17.41 -9.93
C GLY A 348 -0.44 -17.47 -11.44
N PHE A 349 -1.11 -16.62 -12.24
CA PHE A 349 -0.87 -16.52 -13.68
C PHE A 349 0.54 -16.04 -14.01
N ILE A 350 1.05 -15.01 -13.30
CA ILE A 350 2.44 -14.54 -13.45
C ILE A 350 3.42 -15.68 -13.21
N ASN A 351 3.20 -16.49 -12.16
CA ASN A 351 4.03 -17.65 -11.88
C ASN A 351 3.95 -18.69 -13.00
N ASP A 352 2.75 -19.20 -13.26
CA ASP A 352 2.55 -20.40 -14.06
C ASP A 352 2.87 -20.16 -15.54
N GLU A 353 2.49 -19.01 -16.10
CA GLU A 353 2.77 -18.69 -17.50
C GLU A 353 4.24 -18.36 -17.74
N THR A 354 4.92 -17.76 -16.75
CA THR A 354 6.37 -17.56 -16.82
C THR A 354 7.08 -18.90 -16.86
N LEU A 355 6.76 -19.82 -15.95
CA LEU A 355 7.38 -21.15 -15.90
C LEU A 355 7.03 -22.00 -17.12
N ARG A 356 5.78 -21.94 -17.60
CA ARG A 356 5.36 -22.65 -18.82
C ARG A 356 6.17 -22.20 -20.04
N LEU A 357 6.35 -20.89 -20.22
CA LEU A 357 7.14 -20.36 -21.34
C LEU A 357 8.64 -20.59 -21.16
N ALA A 358 9.17 -20.51 -19.93
CA ALA A 358 10.55 -20.89 -19.64
C ALA A 358 10.83 -22.36 -20.02
N ASN A 359 9.90 -23.28 -19.71
CA ASN A 359 9.96 -24.68 -20.12
C ASN A 359 9.89 -24.89 -21.65
N HIS A 360 9.35 -23.92 -22.40
CA HIS A 360 9.39 -23.91 -23.86
C HIS A 360 10.69 -23.31 -24.44
N GLY A 361 11.66 -22.97 -23.58
CA GLY A 361 12.97 -22.45 -23.97
C GLY A 361 13.00 -20.94 -24.23
N TYR A 362 11.95 -20.20 -23.85
CA TYR A 362 11.95 -18.74 -23.97
C TYR A 362 12.81 -18.10 -22.87
N THR A 363 13.50 -17.01 -23.23
CA THR A 363 14.30 -16.18 -22.32
C THR A 363 13.43 -15.18 -21.54
N PRO A 364 13.91 -14.57 -20.43
CA PRO A 364 13.07 -13.70 -19.61
C PRO A 364 12.43 -12.53 -20.40
N VAL A 365 13.18 -11.94 -21.34
CA VAL A 365 12.67 -10.83 -22.18
C VAL A 365 11.61 -11.33 -23.15
N GLU A 366 11.81 -12.50 -23.76
CA GLU A 366 10.85 -13.10 -24.68
C GLU A 366 9.54 -13.48 -24.00
N ILE A 367 9.62 -13.95 -22.75
CA ILE A 367 8.44 -14.26 -21.94
C ILE A 367 7.66 -12.99 -21.63
N ALA A 368 8.35 -11.93 -21.17
CA ALA A 368 7.70 -10.66 -20.80
C ALA A 368 7.01 -9.93 -21.96
N GLU A 369 7.43 -10.18 -23.21
CA GLU A 369 6.75 -9.67 -24.42
C GLU A 369 5.57 -10.55 -24.88
N ARG A 370 5.42 -11.76 -24.31
CA ARG A 370 4.37 -12.72 -24.67
C ARG A 370 3.27 -12.83 -23.62
N VAL A 371 3.63 -12.75 -22.34
CA VAL A 371 2.66 -12.87 -21.24
C VAL A 371 1.74 -11.66 -21.25
N LYS A 372 0.44 -11.93 -21.31
CA LYS A 372 -0.64 -10.95 -21.16
C LYS A 372 -1.66 -11.54 -20.21
N LEU A 373 -2.13 -10.73 -19.25
CA LEU A 373 -3.22 -11.15 -18.39
C LEU A 373 -4.48 -11.42 -19.23
N PRO A 374 -5.31 -12.42 -18.87
CA PRO A 374 -6.63 -12.57 -19.45
C PRO A 374 -7.49 -11.31 -19.21
N ASP A 375 -8.41 -10.99 -20.13
CA ASP A 375 -9.21 -9.75 -20.09
C ASP A 375 -9.93 -9.51 -18.75
N ILE A 376 -10.41 -10.57 -18.09
CA ILE A 376 -11.09 -10.48 -16.78
C ILE A 376 -10.18 -9.94 -15.67
N LEU A 377 -8.87 -10.16 -15.78
CA LEU A 377 -7.85 -9.66 -14.87
C LEU A 377 -7.27 -8.33 -15.39
N ASP A 378 -6.93 -8.26 -16.69
CA ASP A 378 -6.29 -7.08 -17.27
C ASP A 378 -7.18 -5.84 -17.23
N ARG A 379 -8.51 -6.01 -17.38
CA ARG A 379 -9.48 -4.89 -17.34
C ARG A 379 -9.90 -4.50 -15.92
N HIS A 380 -9.45 -5.22 -14.89
CA HIS A 380 -9.79 -4.89 -13.51
C HIS A 380 -8.85 -3.80 -12.97
N TRP A 381 -9.41 -2.70 -12.44
CA TRP A 381 -8.64 -1.53 -12.02
C TRP A 381 -7.56 -1.86 -10.98
N ALA A 382 -7.90 -2.68 -9.98
CA ALA A 382 -6.97 -3.09 -8.94
C ALA A 382 -5.80 -4.00 -9.43
N LEU A 383 -5.81 -4.44 -10.69
CA LEU A 383 -4.74 -5.25 -11.27
C LEU A 383 -3.97 -4.52 -12.38
N ARG A 384 -4.29 -3.25 -12.64
CA ARG A 384 -3.47 -2.44 -13.55
C ARG A 384 -2.10 -2.22 -12.92
N GLY A 385 -1.09 -2.16 -13.77
CA GLY A 385 0.29 -2.03 -13.35
C GLY A 385 0.68 -0.58 -13.00
N TYR A 386 0.18 -0.07 -11.88
CA TYR A 386 0.51 1.27 -11.38
C TYR A 386 1.80 1.30 -10.56
N TYR A 387 2.09 0.20 -9.86
CA TYR A 387 3.28 0.05 -9.03
C TYR A 387 4.17 -1.09 -9.53
N GLY A 388 3.66 -2.32 -9.53
CA GLY A 388 4.22 -3.43 -10.29
C GLY A 388 3.76 -3.42 -11.74
N THR A 389 4.45 -4.13 -12.61
CA THR A 389 4.01 -4.34 -14.00
C THR A 389 4.19 -5.80 -14.38
N ILE A 390 3.34 -6.32 -15.25
CA ILE A 390 3.47 -7.68 -15.78
C ILE A 390 4.86 -7.90 -16.38
N ASN A 391 5.38 -6.91 -17.14
CA ASN A 391 6.64 -7.06 -17.85
C ASN A 391 7.82 -7.29 -16.90
N HIS A 392 7.97 -6.49 -15.84
CA HIS A 392 9.09 -6.68 -14.91
C HIS A 392 8.85 -7.78 -13.88
N ASN A 393 7.59 -8.03 -13.48
CA ASN A 393 7.26 -9.12 -12.58
C ASN A 393 7.58 -10.48 -13.22
N VAL A 394 7.17 -10.69 -14.48
CA VAL A 394 7.48 -11.91 -15.24
C VAL A 394 8.98 -12.13 -15.42
N LYS A 395 9.74 -11.05 -15.70
CA LYS A 395 11.22 -11.13 -15.77
C LYS A 395 11.83 -11.55 -14.44
N ALA A 396 11.28 -11.07 -13.33
CA ALA A 396 11.73 -11.44 -11.99
C ALA A 396 11.39 -12.89 -11.66
N THR A 397 10.20 -13.36 -12.02
CA THR A 397 9.76 -14.73 -11.76
C THR A 397 10.55 -15.79 -12.54
N TYR A 398 11.20 -15.41 -13.64
CA TYR A 398 12.03 -16.33 -14.41
C TYR A 398 13.28 -16.83 -13.65
N VAL A 399 13.85 -15.99 -12.78
CA VAL A 399 15.19 -16.19 -12.21
C VAL A 399 15.21 -16.90 -10.87
#